data_AF-A0A9R0T050-F1
#
_entry.id   AF-A0A9R0T050-F1
#
_cell.length_a   1.000
_cell.length_b   1.000
_cell.length_c   1.000
_cell.angle_alpha   90.00
_cell.angle_beta   90.00
_cell.angle_gamma   90.00
#
_symmetry.space_group_name_H-M   'P 1'
#
loop_
_entity.id
_entity.type
_entity.pdbx_description
1 polymer ?
#
loop_
_entity_poly.entity_id
_entity_poly.type
_entity_poly.pdbx_seq_one_letter_code
_entity_poly.pdbx_strand_id
1 'polypeptide(L)'
;MHAAAHTVGTTACFFIQQRLYSFPLPGGGLGSDPSIPDGFLSELKSRCAPGDSNSRVSLDRGSESVFDTSILRNIRNGFAVIASDAALYNDTSTVDVVDSYSGLLSTIFGPYFRQDFADSMVKMGSIGVLTGASGEVRKVCSKFN
;
A
#
# COMPACT_ATOMS: atom_id res chain seq x y z
N MET A 1 -10.15 2.40 3.00
CA MET A 1 -8.84 1.88 3.47
C MET A 1 -8.27 0.84 2.48
N HIS A 2 -8.07 1.20 1.21
CA HIS A 2 -7.54 0.25 0.22
C HIS A 2 -6.05 -0.06 0.46
N ALA A 3 -5.25 0.96 0.74
CA ALA A 3 -3.82 0.81 1.01
C ALA A 3 -3.51 -0.09 2.21
N ALA A 4 -4.41 -0.18 3.19
CA ALA A 4 -4.20 -1.07 4.32
C ALA A 4 -4.30 -2.56 3.94
N ALA A 5 -4.89 -2.90 2.79
CA ALA A 5 -4.83 -4.26 2.25
C ALA A 5 -3.39 -4.67 1.89
N HIS A 6 -2.49 -3.71 1.67
CA HIS A 6 -1.07 -3.95 1.43
C HIS A 6 -0.31 -4.46 2.66
N THR A 7 -0.98 -4.67 3.80
CA THR A 7 -0.40 -5.41 4.94
C THR A 7 -0.02 -6.85 4.59
N VAL A 8 -0.62 -7.40 3.53
CA VAL A 8 -0.23 -8.70 2.97
C VAL A 8 0.06 -8.59 1.48
N GLY A 9 0.93 -9.47 1.01
CA GLY A 9 1.27 -9.59 -0.41
C GLY A 9 2.54 -8.84 -0.79
N THR A 10 2.74 -8.72 -2.10
CA THR A 10 4.02 -8.27 -2.67
C THR A 10 3.77 -7.34 -3.85
N THR A 11 4.75 -6.49 -4.13
CA THR A 11 4.81 -5.70 -5.36
C THR A 11 6.02 -6.10 -6.20
N ALA A 12 5.90 -5.96 -7.51
CA ALA A 12 7.02 -6.16 -8.43
C ALA A 12 7.94 -4.93 -8.43
N CYS A 13 9.25 -5.13 -8.60
CA CYS A 13 10.24 -4.05 -8.59
C CYS A 13 9.91 -2.96 -9.61
N PHE A 14 9.25 -3.30 -10.72
CA PHE A 14 8.74 -2.34 -11.71
C PHE A 14 8.01 -1.15 -11.07
N PHE A 15 7.18 -1.38 -10.06
CA PHE A 15 6.39 -0.33 -9.41
C PHE A 15 7.19 0.60 -8.48
N ILE A 16 8.45 0.25 -8.18
CA ILE A 16 9.28 1.04 -7.26
C ILE A 16 10.58 1.54 -7.91
N GLN A 17 10.93 1.11 -9.13
CA GLN A 17 12.11 1.58 -9.86
C GLN A 17 12.23 3.11 -9.87
N GLN A 18 11.11 3.81 -10.13
CA GLN A 18 11.11 5.27 -10.13
C GLN A 18 11.51 5.85 -8.78
N ARG A 19 10.95 5.35 -7.68
CA ARG A 19 11.30 5.81 -6.34
C ARG A 19 12.74 5.51 -5.97
N LEU A 20 13.28 4.38 -6.43
CA LEU A 20 14.63 3.97 -6.07
C LEU A 20 15.71 4.69 -6.87
N TYR A 21 15.46 5.07 -8.13
CA TYR A 21 16.51 5.52 -9.05
C TYR A 21 16.19 6.76 -9.88
N SER A 22 14.92 7.11 -10.10
CA SER A 22 14.53 8.20 -10.99
C SER A 22 13.42 9.09 -10.40
N PHE A 23 13.50 9.34 -9.09
CA PHE A 23 12.61 10.22 -8.37
C PHE A 23 13.03 11.69 -8.59
N PRO A 24 12.09 12.60 -8.90
CA PRO A 24 12.40 14.02 -9.03
C PRO A 24 12.89 14.63 -7.71
N LEU A 25 14.08 15.24 -7.72
CA LEU A 25 14.67 15.81 -6.51
C LEU A 25 14.34 17.31 -6.33
N PRO A 26 14.24 17.79 -5.07
CA PRO A 26 14.22 19.23 -4.81
C PRO A 26 15.51 19.88 -5.35
N GLY A 27 15.37 20.87 -6.23
CA GLY A 27 16.50 21.50 -6.92
C GLY A 27 16.78 20.99 -8.33
N GLY A 28 15.98 20.03 -8.83
CA GLY A 28 16.08 19.49 -10.18
C GLY A 28 16.93 18.22 -10.27
N GLY A 29 16.78 17.50 -11.37
CA GLY A 29 17.42 16.19 -11.58
C GLY A 29 16.62 15.01 -11.02
N LEU A 30 17.23 13.82 -11.13
CA LEU A 30 16.63 12.54 -10.76
C LEU A 30 17.54 11.79 -9.79
N GLY A 31 16.95 11.09 -8.82
CA GLY A 31 17.69 10.27 -7.88
C GLY A 31 16.79 9.32 -7.09
N SER A 32 17.18 8.99 -5.87
CA SER A 32 16.34 8.22 -4.95
C SER A 32 15.37 9.14 -4.22
N ASP A 33 14.16 8.66 -3.96
CA ASP A 33 13.14 9.35 -3.17
C ASP A 33 13.68 9.71 -1.78
N PRO A 34 13.81 11.00 -1.44
CA PRO A 34 14.43 11.44 -0.19
C PRO A 34 13.57 11.14 1.04
N SER A 35 12.32 10.72 0.87
CA SER A 35 11.47 10.27 1.98
C SER A 35 11.79 8.85 2.48
N ILE A 36 12.60 8.09 1.73
CA ILE A 36 12.97 6.72 2.08
C ILE A 36 14.21 6.74 3.01
N PRO A 37 14.14 6.15 4.22
CA PRO A 37 15.32 6.05 5.10
C PRO A 37 16.48 5.29 4.45
N ASP A 38 17.72 5.77 4.59
CA ASP A 38 18.91 5.23 3.90
C ASP A 38 19.10 3.72 4.03
N GLY A 39 18.90 3.17 5.23
CA GLY A 39 19.00 1.73 5.47
C GLY A 39 17.94 0.93 4.72
N PHE A 40 16.71 1.46 4.66
CA PHE A 40 15.62 0.84 3.92
C PHE A 40 15.78 1.00 2.41
N LEU A 41 16.28 2.16 1.95
CA LEU A 41 16.64 2.38 0.55
C LEU A 41 17.68 1.36 0.09
N SER A 42 18.71 1.13 0.90
CA SER A 42 19.76 0.13 0.62
C SER A 42 19.18 -1.29 0.56
N GLU A 43 18.28 -1.63 1.49
CA GLU A 43 17.57 -2.91 1.49
C GLU A 43 16.76 -3.09 0.19
N LEU A 44 15.95 -2.10 -0.20
CA LEU A 44 15.13 -2.16 -1.41
C LEU A 44 15.97 -2.25 -2.68
N LYS A 45 17.06 -1.47 -2.79
CA LYS A 45 17.97 -1.54 -3.95
C LYS A 45 18.68 -2.89 -4.06
N SER A 46 19.01 -3.54 -2.94
CA SER A 46 19.62 -4.87 -2.96
C SER A 46 18.69 -5.95 -3.53
N ARG A 47 17.37 -5.76 -3.41
CA ARG A 47 16.33 -6.68 -3.92
C ARG A 47 15.83 -6.27 -5.31
N CYS A 48 15.91 -4.99 -5.64
CA CYS A 48 15.44 -4.40 -6.89
C CYS A 48 16.58 -3.62 -7.55
N ALA A 49 17.44 -4.32 -8.28
CA ALA A 49 18.51 -3.70 -9.06
C ALA A 49 17.95 -2.76 -10.15
N PRO A 50 18.71 -1.77 -10.63
CA PRO A 50 18.27 -0.90 -11.72
C PRO A 50 17.83 -1.72 -12.95
N GLY A 51 16.61 -1.49 -13.43
CA GLY A 51 16.04 -2.20 -14.58
C GLY A 51 15.37 -3.54 -14.26
N ASP A 52 15.46 -4.04 -13.02
CA ASP A 52 14.72 -5.23 -12.60
C ASP A 52 13.22 -4.93 -12.50
N SER A 53 12.43 -5.62 -13.33
CA SER A 53 10.98 -5.46 -13.37
C SER A 53 10.22 -6.57 -12.65
N ASN A 54 10.84 -7.74 -12.45
CA ASN A 54 10.13 -8.97 -12.12
C ASN A 54 10.32 -9.44 -10.68
N SER A 55 11.46 -9.12 -10.05
CA SER A 55 11.67 -9.46 -8.64
C SER A 55 10.57 -8.83 -7.79
N ARG A 56 10.20 -9.53 -6.72
CA ARG A 56 9.09 -9.14 -5.85
C ARG A 56 9.60 -8.83 -4.46
N VAL A 57 9.03 -7.79 -3.87
CA VAL A 57 9.27 -7.38 -2.49
C VAL A 57 7.95 -7.34 -1.74
N SER A 58 7.97 -7.65 -0.45
CA SER A 58 6.78 -7.44 0.39
C SER A 58 6.45 -5.96 0.48
N LEU A 59 5.16 -5.65 0.55
CA LEU A 59 4.69 -4.29 0.84
C LEU A 59 4.73 -3.96 2.33
N ASP A 60 4.61 -4.98 3.19
CA ASP A 60 4.62 -4.82 4.65
C ASP A 60 5.87 -5.46 5.26
N ARG A 61 6.80 -4.63 5.71
CA ARG A 61 8.09 -5.06 6.25
C ARG A 61 7.91 -5.64 7.65
N GLY A 62 8.23 -6.93 7.82
CA GLY A 62 8.21 -7.63 9.10
C GLY A 62 6.86 -8.19 9.53
N SER A 63 5.82 -8.07 8.69
CA SER A 63 4.50 -8.70 8.91
C SER A 63 3.87 -9.21 7.61
N GLU A 64 4.70 -9.70 6.69
CA GLU A 64 4.37 -9.97 5.28
C GLU A 64 3.17 -10.93 5.08
N SER A 65 2.88 -11.76 6.09
CA SER A 65 1.85 -12.80 6.06
C SER A 65 0.73 -12.60 7.08
N VAL A 66 0.69 -11.47 7.79
CA VAL A 66 -0.30 -11.22 8.83
C VAL A 66 -1.15 -10.03 8.45
N PHE A 67 -2.48 -10.20 8.49
CA PHE A 67 -3.39 -9.09 8.25
C PHE A 67 -3.56 -8.25 9.51
N ASP A 68 -2.75 -7.19 9.62
CA ASP A 68 -2.68 -6.30 10.77
C ASP A 68 -2.44 -4.82 10.38
N THR A 69 -2.13 -3.97 11.35
CA THR A 69 -1.92 -2.52 11.15
C THR A 69 -0.47 -2.14 10.88
N SER A 70 0.43 -3.11 10.75
CA SER A 70 1.87 -2.82 10.63
C SER A 70 2.22 -2.08 9.35
N ILE A 71 1.48 -2.27 8.24
CA ILE A 71 1.59 -1.43 7.04
C ILE A 71 1.42 0.07 7.33
N LEU A 72 0.46 0.44 8.20
CA LEU A 72 0.20 1.84 8.55
C LEU A 72 1.33 2.41 9.43
N ARG A 73 1.88 1.58 10.31
CA ARG A 73 3.09 1.93 11.08
C ARG A 73 4.32 2.06 10.19
N ASN A 74 4.45 1.21 9.17
CA ASN A 74 5.53 1.28 8.20
C ASN A 74 5.42 2.57 7.36
N ILE A 75 4.23 2.93 6.90
CA ILE A 75 3.96 4.20 6.21
C ILE A 75 4.36 5.40 7.07
N ARG A 76 3.87 5.46 8.31
CA ARG A 76 4.18 6.53 9.27
C ARG A 76 5.68 6.73 9.49
N ASN A 77 6.45 5.65 9.47
CA ASN A 77 7.89 5.67 9.74
C ASN A 77 8.77 5.77 8.48
N GLY A 78 8.18 6.06 7.31
CA GLY A 78 8.92 6.18 6.04
C GLY A 78 9.32 4.84 5.40
N PHE A 79 8.80 3.72 5.90
CA PHE A 79 9.05 2.37 5.36
C PHE A 79 8.01 1.93 4.31
N ALA A 80 7.24 2.85 3.75
CA ALA A 80 6.34 2.56 2.64
C ALA A 80 7.14 2.16 1.39
N VAL A 81 6.81 1.01 0.79
CA VAL A 81 7.52 0.46 -0.38
C VAL A 81 7.12 1.18 -1.68
N ILE A 82 5.82 1.41 -1.90
CA ILE A 82 5.29 2.10 -3.08
C ILE A 82 4.92 3.56 -2.79
N ALA A 83 4.93 4.39 -3.84
CA ALA A 83 4.77 5.85 -3.71
C ALA A 83 3.37 6.23 -3.19
N SER A 84 2.34 5.50 -3.63
CA SER A 84 0.96 5.72 -3.20
C SER A 84 0.78 5.53 -1.70
N ASP A 85 1.51 4.58 -1.11
CA ASP A 85 1.43 4.31 0.33
C ASP A 85 2.18 5.39 1.12
N ALA A 86 3.35 5.82 0.63
CA ALA A 86 4.09 6.94 1.21
C ALA A 86 3.29 8.25 1.19
N ALA A 87 2.51 8.47 0.11
CA ALA A 87 1.68 9.66 -0.04
C ALA A 87 0.63 9.81 1.06
N LEU A 88 0.16 8.71 1.67
CA LEU A 88 -0.85 8.77 2.75
C LEU A 88 -0.38 9.51 3.99
N TYR A 89 0.93 9.57 4.23
CA TYR A 89 1.49 10.31 5.36
C TYR A 89 2.02 11.70 4.97
N ASN A 90 2.15 11.97 3.66
CA ASN A 90 2.56 13.27 3.13
C ASN A 90 1.37 14.21 2.85
N ASP A 91 0.14 13.70 2.89
CA ASP A 91 -1.09 14.46 2.65
C ASP A 91 -1.80 14.78 3.97
N THR A 92 -2.12 16.06 4.18
CA THR A 92 -2.78 16.56 5.39
C THR A 92 -4.18 16.00 5.59
N SER A 93 -4.83 15.52 4.53
CA SER A 93 -6.17 14.92 4.60
C SER A 93 -6.18 13.46 5.06
N THR A 94 -5.04 12.76 4.98
CA THR A 94 -4.94 11.33 5.31
C THR A 94 -4.00 11.04 6.48
N VAL A 95 -3.11 11.97 6.83
CA VAL A 95 -2.13 11.80 7.92
C VAL A 95 -2.81 11.44 9.25
N ASP A 96 -3.89 12.12 9.62
CA ASP A 96 -4.63 11.87 10.87
C ASP A 96 -5.25 10.48 10.91
N VAL A 97 -5.69 9.96 9.75
CA VAL A 97 -6.21 8.60 9.64
C VAL A 97 -5.08 7.60 9.88
N VAL A 98 -3.92 7.77 9.25
CA VAL A 98 -2.76 6.89 9.46
C VAL A 98 -2.33 6.92 10.93
N ASP A 99 -2.25 8.10 11.55
CA ASP A 99 -1.87 8.27 12.95
C ASP A 99 -2.87 7.62 13.92
N SER A 100 -4.18 7.67 13.62
CA SER A 100 -5.20 7.03 14.46
C SER A 100 -4.98 5.51 14.59
N TYR A 101 -4.44 4.87 13.55
CA TYR A 101 -4.20 3.43 13.48
C TYR A 101 -2.79 2.99 13.88
N SER A 102 -1.82 3.90 13.89
CA SER A 102 -0.40 3.59 14.05
C SER A 102 0.31 4.40 15.13
N GLY A 103 -0.45 5.26 15.83
CA GLY A 103 -0.02 5.97 17.03
C GLY A 103 0.28 5.04 18.20
N LEU A 104 1.08 5.51 19.18
CA LEU A 104 1.47 4.73 20.36
C LEU A 104 0.25 4.20 21.15
N LEU A 105 -0.81 4.99 21.22
CA LEU A 105 -2.03 4.65 21.95
C LEU A 105 -3.13 4.05 21.05
N SER A 106 -2.86 3.80 19.77
CA SER A 106 -3.84 3.27 18.81
C SER A 106 -4.41 1.92 19.23
N THR A 107 -3.63 1.07 19.91
CA THR A 107 -4.13 -0.22 20.40
C THR A 107 -5.16 -0.07 21.54
N ILE A 108 -5.19 1.08 22.23
CA ILE A 108 -6.06 1.33 23.38
C ILE A 108 -7.24 2.25 23.00
N PHE A 109 -6.97 3.33 22.26
CA PHE A 109 -7.94 4.36 21.92
C PHE A 109 -8.15 4.52 20.41
N GLY A 110 -7.43 3.75 19.59
CA GLY A 110 -7.56 3.80 18.15
C GLY A 110 -8.79 3.03 17.65
N PRO A 111 -9.17 3.27 16.39
CA PRO A 111 -10.25 2.55 15.74
C PRO A 111 -9.94 1.06 15.51
N TYR A 112 -11.00 0.27 15.29
CA TYR A 112 -10.90 -1.18 15.10
C TYR A 112 -10.58 -1.52 13.64
N PHE A 113 -9.29 -1.64 13.33
CA PHE A 113 -8.79 -1.85 11.97
C PHE A 113 -9.55 -2.89 11.14
N ARG A 114 -9.77 -4.08 11.68
CA ARG A 114 -10.45 -5.16 10.93
C ARG A 114 -11.91 -4.83 10.66
N GLN A 115 -12.58 -4.13 11.56
CA GLN A 115 -13.97 -3.73 11.40
C GLN A 115 -14.09 -2.63 10.33
N ASP A 116 -13.32 -1.56 10.46
CA ASP A 116 -13.36 -0.46 9.48
C ASP A 116 -12.90 -0.90 8.09
N PHE A 117 -11.96 -1.86 8.03
CA PHE A 117 -11.58 -2.51 6.78
C PHE A 117 -12.74 -3.32 6.20
N ALA A 118 -13.42 -4.14 7.00
CA ALA A 118 -14.59 -4.90 6.55
C ALA A 118 -15.71 -3.98 6.04
N ASP A 119 -16.02 -2.91 6.76
CA ASP A 119 -17.04 -1.93 6.36
C ASP A 119 -16.65 -1.22 5.05
N SER A 120 -15.36 -0.90 4.89
CA SER A 120 -14.82 -0.37 3.62
C SER A 120 -15.00 -1.35 2.46
N MET A 121 -14.76 -2.65 2.69
CA MET A 121 -14.88 -3.69 1.67
C MET A 121 -16.34 -3.96 1.29
N VAL A 122 -17.26 -3.95 2.25
CA VAL A 122 -18.71 -4.03 1.99
C VAL A 122 -19.17 -2.85 1.14
N LYS A 123 -18.75 -1.62 1.50
CA LYS A 123 -19.06 -0.42 0.72
C LYS A 123 -18.49 -0.51 -0.70
N MET A 124 -17.24 -0.93 -0.86
CA MET A 124 -16.61 -1.10 -2.17
C MET A 124 -17.32 -2.17 -3.02
N GLY A 125 -17.72 -3.28 -2.41
CA GLY A 125 -18.44 -4.37 -3.09
C GLY A 125 -19.85 -4.01 -3.56
N SER A 126 -20.40 -2.88 -3.09
CA SER A 126 -21.71 -2.38 -3.51
C SER A 126 -21.67 -1.45 -4.73
N ILE A 127 -20.48 -1.08 -5.21
CA ILE A 127 -20.32 -0.13 -6.32
C ILE A 127 -20.75 -0.80 -7.63
N GLY A 128 -21.75 -0.22 -8.32
CA GLY A 128 -22.12 -0.61 -9.68
C GLY A 128 -22.66 -2.04 -9.83
N VAL A 129 -23.20 -2.62 -8.76
CA VAL A 129 -23.69 -4.01 -8.77
C VAL A 129 -24.88 -4.20 -9.71
N LEU A 130 -24.86 -5.31 -10.45
CA LEU A 130 -25.99 -5.77 -11.26
C LEU A 130 -26.95 -6.57 -10.39
N THR A 131 -28.23 -6.19 -10.36
CA THR A 131 -29.25 -6.85 -9.52
C THR A 131 -30.51 -7.16 -10.32
N GLY A 132 -31.37 -8.03 -9.74
CA GLY A 132 -32.60 -8.47 -10.38
C GLY A 132 -32.34 -9.21 -11.69
N ALA A 133 -32.97 -8.76 -12.78
CA ALA A 133 -32.79 -9.33 -14.11
C ALA A 133 -31.62 -8.73 -14.90
N SER A 134 -30.80 -7.85 -14.29
CA SER A 134 -29.68 -7.21 -14.98
C SER A 134 -28.45 -8.14 -14.97
N GLY A 135 -27.86 -8.37 -16.15
CA GLY A 135 -26.67 -9.22 -16.31
C GLY A 135 -26.99 -10.71 -16.43
N GLU A 136 -26.04 -11.56 -16.04
CA GLU A 136 -26.15 -13.01 -16.11
C GLU A 136 -25.30 -13.70 -15.05
N VAL A 137 -25.67 -14.93 -14.68
CA VAL A 137 -24.80 -15.82 -13.89
C VAL A 137 -23.90 -16.58 -14.87
N ARG A 138 -22.61 -16.22 -14.91
CA ARG A 138 -21.64 -16.86 -15.80
C ARG A 138 -21.38 -18.30 -15.39
N LYS A 139 -21.41 -19.22 -16.37
CA LYS A 139 -21.00 -20.61 -16.20
C LYS A 139 -19.47 -20.75 -16.20
N VAL A 140 -18.79 -19.88 -16.93
CA VAL A 140 -17.33 -19.81 -17.02
C VAL A 140 -16.94 -18.34 -16.94
N CYS A 141 -16.21 -17.94 -15.89
CA CYS A 141 -15.94 -16.53 -15.60
C CYS A 141 -15.19 -15.79 -16.73
N SER A 142 -14.38 -16.51 -17.51
CA SER A 142 -13.54 -15.97 -18.59
C SER A 142 -14.26 -15.70 -19.91
N LYS A 143 -15.56 -16.04 -20.04
CA LYS A 143 -16.35 -15.77 -21.25
C LYS A 143 -17.80 -15.40 -20.92
N PHE A 144 -18.47 -14.81 -21.90
CA PHE A 144 -19.93 -14.68 -21.88
C PHE A 144 -20.58 -16.04 -22.07
N ASN A 145 -21.81 -16.20 -21.55
CA ASN A 145 -22.56 -17.43 -21.76
C ASN A 145 -23.02 -17.60 -23.21
#